data_AF-F1VTX3-F1
#
_entry.id   AF-F1VTX3-F1
#
_cell.length_a   1.000
_cell.length_b   1.000
_cell.length_c   1.000
_cell.angle_alpha   90.00
_cell.angle_beta   90.00
_cell.angle_gamma   90.00
#
_symmetry.space_group_name_H-M   'P 1'
#
loop_
_entity.id
_entity.type
_entity.pdbx_description
1 polymer ?
#
loop_
_entity_poly.entity_id
_entity_poly.type
_entity_poly.pdbx_seq_one_letter_code
_entity_poly.pdbx_strand_id
1 'polypeptide(L)'
;MPLAIGIDKQLIARQPELPRKILRIALGQHTNSLRYLKTVEKATHRHDLDGLPGDALTDEHRLRATTLLKERFKKEADQRKAVRAKEEEARLAAEAERLHTEKLSQLAAKFAK
;
A
#
# COMPACT_ATOMS: atom_id res chain seq x y z
N MET A 1 11.47 13.20 -1.61
CA MET A 1 11.91 14.28 -2.51
C MET A 1 11.17 14.09 -3.82
N PRO A 2 10.48 15.11 -4.36
CA PRO A 2 9.82 15.02 -5.66
C PRO A 2 10.88 14.91 -6.76
N LEU A 3 10.70 13.95 -7.67
CA LEU A 3 11.67 13.69 -8.73
C LEU A 3 11.47 14.62 -9.92
N ALA A 4 12.58 15.04 -10.52
CA ALA A 4 12.62 15.77 -11.79
C ALA A 4 11.97 14.95 -12.93
N ILE A 5 11.42 15.66 -13.90
CA ILE A 5 10.87 15.03 -15.12
C ILE A 5 12.05 14.46 -15.92
N GLY A 6 11.94 13.20 -16.34
CA GLY A 6 13.01 12.54 -17.11
C GLY A 6 14.18 12.01 -16.27
N ILE A 7 13.99 11.81 -14.95
CA ILE A 7 14.99 11.22 -14.05
C ILE A 7 15.51 9.85 -14.54
N ASP A 8 14.69 9.11 -15.30
CA ASP A 8 15.06 7.85 -15.91
C ASP A 8 16.21 7.99 -16.91
N LYS A 9 16.20 9.05 -17.71
CA LYS A 9 17.29 9.36 -18.66
C LYS A 9 18.59 9.64 -17.93
N GLN A 10 18.52 10.35 -16.82
CA GLN A 10 19.69 10.67 -16.01
C GLN A 10 20.28 9.45 -15.32
N LEU A 11 19.43 8.58 -14.80
CA LEU A 11 19.85 7.31 -14.20
C LEU A 11 20.52 6.41 -15.25
N ILE A 12 19.97 6.32 -16.46
CA ILE A 12 20.56 5.56 -17.56
C ILE A 12 21.90 6.18 -18.02
N ALA A 13 22.00 7.51 -18.03
CA ALA A 13 23.25 8.19 -18.40
C ALA A 13 24.38 7.92 -17.40
N ARG A 14 24.08 7.86 -16.09
CA ARG A 14 25.07 7.54 -15.05
C ARG A 14 25.38 6.05 -14.97
N GLN A 15 24.39 5.21 -15.22
CA GLN A 15 24.50 3.77 -15.09
C GLN A 15 23.83 3.07 -16.28
N PRO A 16 24.54 2.94 -17.41
CA PRO A 16 23.98 2.41 -18.65
C PRO A 16 23.67 0.90 -18.60
N GLU A 17 24.29 0.18 -17.67
CA GLU A 17 24.08 -1.26 -17.46
C GLU A 17 22.71 -1.59 -16.86
N LEU A 18 21.99 -0.60 -16.32
CA LEU A 18 20.68 -0.81 -15.70
C LEU A 18 19.61 -1.14 -16.77
N PRO A 19 18.87 -2.25 -16.61
CA PRO A 19 17.78 -2.59 -17.51
C PRO A 19 16.64 -1.57 -17.39
N ARG A 20 16.41 -0.81 -18.46
CA ARG A 20 15.39 0.26 -18.56
C ARG A 20 13.99 -0.18 -18.13
N LYS A 21 13.64 -1.44 -18.40
CA LYS A 21 12.33 -2.01 -18.03
C LYS A 21 12.16 -2.09 -16.52
N ILE A 22 13.17 -2.59 -15.81
CA ILE A 22 13.15 -2.71 -14.35
C ILE A 22 13.17 -1.32 -13.71
N LEU A 23 14.00 -0.42 -14.24
CA LEU A 23 14.06 0.96 -13.77
C LEU A 23 12.69 1.65 -13.84
N ARG A 24 11.96 1.50 -14.94
CA ARG A 24 10.62 2.10 -15.11
C ARG A 24 9.62 1.53 -14.11
N ILE A 25 9.67 0.23 -13.84
CA ILE A 25 8.80 -0.42 -12.84
C ILE A 25 9.13 0.14 -11.44
N ALA A 26 10.41 0.20 -11.08
CA ALA A 26 10.85 0.71 -9.79
C ALA A 26 10.46 2.19 -9.59
N LEU A 27 10.67 3.04 -10.60
CA LEU A 27 10.24 4.44 -10.58
C LEU A 27 8.71 4.56 -10.48
N GLY A 28 7.97 3.71 -11.20
CA GLY A 28 6.52 3.62 -11.11
C GLY A 28 6.06 3.27 -9.69
N GLN A 29 6.69 2.29 -9.04
CA GLN A 29 6.40 1.93 -7.66
C GLN A 29 6.76 3.06 -6.69
N HIS A 30 7.92 3.70 -6.88
CA HIS A 30 8.38 4.78 -6.02
C HIS A 30 7.44 5.98 -6.06
N THR A 31 7.10 6.45 -7.26
CA THR A 31 6.20 7.60 -7.47
C THR A 31 4.76 7.32 -7.02
N ASN A 32 4.35 6.05 -6.98
CA ASN A 32 3.08 5.62 -6.42
C ASN A 32 3.16 5.29 -4.92
N SER A 33 4.30 5.46 -4.24
CA SER A 33 4.40 5.18 -2.81
C SER A 33 3.73 6.27 -1.97
N LEU A 34 3.15 5.88 -0.82
CA LEU A 34 2.60 6.83 0.16
C LEU A 34 3.64 7.86 0.61
N ARG A 35 4.88 7.42 0.80
CA ARG A 35 6.00 8.29 1.18
C ARG A 35 6.23 9.37 0.13
N TYR A 36 6.20 8.99 -1.15
CA TYR A 36 6.40 9.92 -2.25
C TYR A 36 5.26 10.93 -2.35
N LEU A 37 4.01 10.46 -2.36
CA LEU A 37 2.83 11.33 -2.42
C LEU A 37 2.79 12.37 -1.29
N LYS A 38 3.16 11.99 -0.07
CA LYS A 38 3.29 12.93 1.07
C LYS A 38 4.38 13.98 0.86
N THR A 39 5.49 13.61 0.20
CA THR A 39 6.54 14.59 -0.12
C THR A 39 6.12 15.54 -1.24
N VAL A 40 5.35 15.06 -2.22
CA VAL A 40 4.82 15.87 -3.33
C VAL A 40 3.78 16.88 -2.85
N GLU A 41 2.92 16.50 -1.90
CA GLU A 41 1.93 17.39 -1.30
C GLU A 41 2.54 18.69 -0.72
N LYS A 42 3.73 18.60 -0.12
CA LYS A 42 4.38 19.72 0.59
C LYS A 42 5.44 20.45 -0.22
N ALA A 43 5.89 19.86 -1.33
CA ALA A 43 7.02 20.38 -2.07
C ALA A 43 6.60 21.45 -3.08
N THR A 44 7.49 22.42 -3.31
CA THR A 44 7.31 23.50 -4.28
C THR A 44 8.06 23.24 -5.58
N HIS A 45 9.18 22.52 -5.52
CA HIS A 45 10.05 22.23 -6.67
C HIS A 45 10.34 20.74 -6.77
N ARG A 46 10.60 20.29 -7.99
CA ARG A 46 11.18 18.97 -8.25
C ARG A 46 12.69 19.05 -8.09
N HIS A 47 13.31 17.93 -7.72
CA HIS A 47 14.75 17.84 -7.57
C HIS A 47 15.32 16.77 -8.47
N ASP A 48 16.50 17.07 -8.98
CA ASP A 48 17.28 16.13 -9.76
C ASP A 48 18.13 15.19 -8.88
N LEU A 49 18.85 14.26 -9.49
CA LEU A 49 19.79 13.36 -8.79
C LEU A 49 20.92 14.13 -8.07
N ASP A 50 21.30 15.29 -8.59
CA ASP A 50 22.30 16.17 -7.96
C ASP A 50 21.68 17.14 -6.93
N GLY A 51 20.38 17.03 -6.66
CA GLY A 51 19.67 17.90 -5.72
C GLY A 51 19.33 19.28 -6.26
N LEU A 52 19.73 19.60 -7.50
CA LEU A 52 19.40 20.86 -8.15
C LEU A 52 17.87 21.01 -8.29
N PRO A 53 17.32 22.20 -8.02
CA PRO A 53 15.91 22.48 -8.23
C PRO A 53 15.63 22.44 -9.74
N GLY A 54 14.79 21.48 -10.14
CA GLY A 54 14.21 21.41 -11.47
C GLY A 54 12.89 22.17 -11.54
N ASP A 55 11.96 21.63 -12.32
CA ASP A 55 10.67 22.30 -12.57
C ASP A 55 9.85 22.54 -11.30
N ALA A 56 9.14 23.66 -11.29
CA ALA A 56 8.16 23.98 -10.26
C ALA A 56 7.03 22.93 -10.26
N LEU A 57 6.65 22.50 -9.07
CA LEU A 57 5.54 21.57 -8.89
C LEU A 57 4.23 22.34 -8.85
N THR A 58 3.44 22.24 -9.92
CA THR A 58 2.14 22.92 -10.02
C THR A 58 1.14 22.45 -8.95
N ASP A 59 0.24 23.36 -8.59
CA ASP A 59 -0.77 23.16 -7.57
C ASP A 59 -1.70 21.98 -7.88
N GLU A 60 -1.99 21.75 -9.17
CA GLU A 60 -2.78 20.62 -9.64
C GLU A 60 -2.15 19.27 -9.29
N HIS A 61 -0.83 19.17 -9.40
CA HIS A 61 -0.11 17.94 -9.04
C HIS A 61 -0.13 17.69 -7.53
N ARG A 62 -0.07 18.77 -6.72
CA ARG A 62 -0.21 18.66 -5.26
C ARG A 62 -1.63 18.23 -4.90
N LEU A 63 -2.65 18.83 -5.51
CA LEU A 63 -4.04 18.45 -5.29
C LEU A 63 -4.28 16.98 -5.64
N ARG A 64 -3.80 16.52 -6.81
CA ARG A 64 -3.89 15.10 -7.21
C ARG A 64 -3.22 14.18 -6.18
N ALA A 65 -2.05 14.55 -5.66
CA ALA A 65 -1.37 13.76 -4.63
C ALA A 65 -2.21 13.66 -3.34
N THR A 66 -2.82 14.76 -2.89
CA THR A 66 -3.69 14.75 -1.70
C THR A 66 -4.95 13.90 -1.89
N THR A 67 -5.58 13.96 -3.07
CA THR A 67 -6.76 13.15 -3.39
C THR A 67 -6.42 11.66 -3.35
N LEU A 68 -5.30 11.26 -3.99
CA LEU A 68 -4.83 9.88 -3.98
C LEU A 68 -4.49 9.37 -2.56
N LEU A 69 -3.91 10.22 -1.71
CA LEU A 69 -3.65 9.87 -0.32
C LEU A 69 -4.95 9.59 0.43
N LYS A 70 -5.96 10.47 0.30
CA LYS A 70 -7.26 10.30 0.95
C LYS A 70 -7.95 9.01 0.50
N GLU A 71 -7.97 8.73 -0.80
CA GLU A 71 -8.54 7.50 -1.36
C GLU A 71 -7.85 6.25 -0.82
N ARG A 72 -6.52 6.26 -0.71
CA ARG A 72 -5.77 5.13 -0.15
C ARG A 72 -6.04 4.92 1.32
N PHE A 73 -6.03 5.96 2.13
CA PHE A 73 -6.34 5.84 3.55
C PHE A 73 -7.75 5.30 3.78
N LYS A 74 -8.72 5.73 2.97
CA LYS A 74 -10.09 5.19 3.01
C LYS A 74 -10.10 3.70 2.68
N LYS A 75 -9.45 3.30 1.57
CA LYS A 75 -9.38 1.90 1.16
C LYS A 75 -8.67 1.00 2.18
N GLU A 76 -7.57 1.46 2.77
CA GLU A 76 -6.85 0.73 3.81
C GLU A 76 -7.70 0.58 5.09
N ALA A 77 -8.41 1.64 5.49
CA ALA A 77 -9.31 1.58 6.64
C ALA A 77 -10.46 0.58 6.41
N ASP A 78 -11.04 0.56 5.22
CA ASP A 78 -12.11 -0.37 4.85
C ASP A 78 -11.59 -1.82 4.78
N GLN A 79 -10.41 -2.04 4.20
CA GLN A 79 -9.76 -3.36 4.19
C GLN A 79 -9.46 -3.85 5.60
N ARG A 80 -8.93 -3.00 6.49
CA ARG A 80 -8.65 -3.36 7.88
C ARG A 80 -9.92 -3.67 8.68
N LYS A 81 -11.03 -2.99 8.38
CA LYS A 81 -12.34 -3.33 8.98
C LYS A 81 -12.82 -4.69 8.47
N ALA A 82 -12.72 -4.95 7.17
CA ALA A 82 -13.12 -6.22 6.57
C ALA A 82 -12.29 -7.41 7.09
N VAL A 83 -10.97 -7.25 7.24
CA VAL A 83 -10.09 -8.28 7.82
C VAL A 83 -10.50 -8.58 9.25
N ARG A 84 -10.68 -7.55 10.10
CA ARG A 84 -11.13 -7.75 11.49
C ARG A 84 -12.49 -8.42 11.58
N ALA A 85 -13.45 -8.04 10.73
CA ALA A 85 -14.76 -8.68 10.71
C ALA A 85 -14.66 -10.18 10.38
N LYS A 86 -13.83 -10.54 9.39
CA LYS A 86 -13.58 -11.95 9.02
C LYS A 86 -12.86 -12.73 10.12
N GLU A 87 -11.90 -12.12 10.80
CA GLU A 87 -11.20 -12.74 11.94
C GLU A 87 -12.15 -13.02 13.10
N GLU A 88 -13.04 -12.07 13.43
CA GLU A 88 -14.06 -12.23 14.46
C GLU A 88 -15.08 -13.32 14.09
N GLU A 89 -15.56 -13.33 12.84
CA GLU A 89 -16.48 -14.37 12.33
C GLU A 89 -15.83 -15.77 12.39
N ALA A 90 -14.57 -15.88 11.97
CA ALA A 90 -13.81 -17.12 12.05
C ALA A 90 -13.63 -17.60 13.50
N ARG A 91 -13.41 -16.68 14.45
CA ARG A 91 -13.30 -17.03 15.87
C ARG A 91 -14.60 -17.58 16.44
N LEU A 92 -15.72 -16.92 16.13
CA LEU A 92 -17.05 -17.35 16.58
C LEU A 92 -17.43 -18.70 15.97
N ALA A 93 -17.13 -18.92 14.69
CA ALA A 93 -17.35 -20.20 14.02
C ALA A 93 -16.54 -21.33 14.68
N ALA A 94 -15.26 -21.09 14.95
CA ALA A 94 -14.40 -22.08 15.62
C ALA A 94 -14.88 -22.40 17.05
N GLU A 95 -15.39 -21.42 17.79
CA GLU A 95 -15.99 -21.65 19.11
C GLU A 95 -17.29 -22.46 19.03
N ALA A 96 -18.15 -22.16 18.05
CA ALA A 96 -19.38 -22.92 17.82
C ALA A 96 -19.09 -24.38 17.44
N GLU A 97 -18.08 -24.63 16.60
CA GLU A 97 -17.64 -25.99 16.25
C GLU A 97 -17.11 -26.77 17.46
N ARG A 98 -16.33 -26.11 18.34
CA ARG A 98 -15.86 -26.73 19.59
C ARG A 98 -17.03 -27.15 20.48
N LEU A 99 -17.98 -26.24 20.71
CA LEU A 99 -19.17 -26.56 21.51
C LEU A 99 -20.02 -27.66 20.88
N HIS A 100 -20.13 -27.69 19.55
CA HIS A 100 -20.86 -28.73 18.82
C HIS A 100 -20.19 -30.10 18.96
N THR A 101 -18.87 -30.15 18.78
CA THR A 101 -18.09 -31.40 18.93
C THR A 101 -18.11 -31.93 20.37
N GLU A 102 -18.02 -31.05 21.37
CA GLU A 102 -18.18 -31.42 22.78
C GLU A 102 -19.57 -31.98 23.10
N LYS A 103 -20.64 -31.37 22.58
CA LYS A 103 -22.01 -31.89 22.78
C LYS A 103 -22.20 -33.26 22.14
N LEU A 104 -21.67 -33.45 20.92
CA LEU A 104 -21.72 -34.75 20.24
C LEU A 104 -20.98 -35.83 21.02
N SER A 105 -19.79 -35.52 21.56
CA SER A 105 -19.02 -36.50 22.34
C SER A 105 -19.73 -36.88 23.65
N GLN A 106 -20.36 -35.92 24.33
CA GLN A 106 -21.18 -36.18 25.52
C GLN A 106 -22.38 -37.09 25.23
N LEU A 107 -23.09 -36.86 24.12
CA LEU A 107 -24.20 -37.71 23.70
C LEU A 107 -23.72 -39.13 23.40
N ALA A 108 -22.63 -39.28 22.63
CA ALA A 108 -22.04 -40.58 22.32
C ALA A 108 -21.66 -41.34 23.59
N ALA A 109 -21.03 -40.68 24.58
CA ALA A 109 -20.69 -41.30 25.85
C ALA A 109 -21.93 -41.73 26.66
N LYS A 110 -23.04 -40.97 26.59
CA LYS A 110 -24.27 -41.26 27.33
C LYS A 110 -25.04 -42.48 26.78
N PHE A 111 -24.95 -42.74 25.48
CA PHE A 111 -25.65 -43.85 24.81
C PHE A 111 -24.78 -45.10 24.59
N ALA A 112 -23.52 -45.09 25.02
CA ALA A 112 -22.60 -46.23 24.92
C ALA A 112 -22.65 -47.21 26.13
N LYS A 113 -23.65 -47.08 27.00
CA LYS A 113 -23.90 -47.93 28.18
C LYS A 113 -25.29 -48.53 28.09
#